data_AF-A0A7J6K4H2-F1
#
_entry.id   AF-A0A7J6K4H2-F1
#
_cell.length_a   1.000
_cell.length_b   1.000
_cell.length_c   1.000
_cell.angle_alpha   90.00
_cell.angle_beta   90.00
_cell.angle_gamma   90.00
#
_symmetry.space_group_name_H-M   'P 1'
#
loop_
_entity.id
_entity.type
_entity.pdbx_description
1 polymer ?
#
loop_
_entity_poly.entity_id
_entity_poly.type
_entity_poly.pdbx_seq_one_letter_code
_entity_poly.pdbx_strand_id
1 'polypeptide(L)'
;MSGSASSVHFCAPPQSPFLLTLFISALCLAPSFFARPSNAFHLSAGSAASLGSANFQRSEQLALKPLSPAAEPSGLAAPAAFVRMTKCTYTAASPGRHAHLRRAGALDSSASALWAARRGFVGGNWKCNGTTAKTQELVDMLNSAPVSFEQVDVVVAPPSLFISQVQDSLRQPRVQVAAQDSSTQQAYGAFTGELSPKMIKEKNIPWVVLGHSERRAGFGGQPGESNQVVAKKVRAALNEGLSVILCIGETLEERESGQTQKVLSEQLEAVRQAVPEADAWKSIVIAYEPVWAIGTGKTATAALAQETHRDIRNWLAQAVSPKVAEATRVIYGGSVKGSNAKELFEGEDVDGFLVGGASLTGDFVSIIDAAKQQA
;
A
#
# COMPACT_ATOMS: atom_id res chain seq x y z
N MET A 1 -59.13 -47.58 -59.96
CA MET A 1 -57.95 -47.23 -60.77
C MET A 1 -56.80 -46.93 -59.80
N SER A 2 -55.71 -47.71 -59.89
CA SER A 2 -54.30 -47.50 -59.44
C SER A 2 -54.03 -46.50 -58.30
N GLY A 3 -53.44 -46.87 -57.14
CA GLY A 3 -52.02 -47.25 -56.94
C GLY A 3 -51.18 -45.97 -56.69
N SER A 4 -50.32 -45.79 -55.69
CA SER A 4 -49.45 -46.70 -54.92
C SER A 4 -49.04 -46.12 -53.56
N ALA A 5 -48.86 -47.01 -52.57
CA ALA A 5 -48.22 -46.77 -51.27
C ALA A 5 -46.71 -47.12 -51.32
N SER A 6 -45.91 -46.62 -50.36
CA SER A 6 -44.73 -47.25 -49.74
C SER A 6 -44.08 -46.25 -48.75
N SER A 7 -43.53 -46.56 -47.58
CA SER A 7 -43.63 -47.66 -46.61
C SER A 7 -42.75 -47.25 -45.41
N VAL A 8 -43.14 -47.71 -44.22
CA VAL A 8 -42.60 -47.40 -42.88
C VAL A 8 -41.56 -48.45 -42.46
N HIS A 9 -40.58 -48.14 -41.58
CA HIS A 9 -40.45 -48.81 -40.26
C HIS A 9 -39.21 -48.43 -39.40
N PHE A 10 -39.50 -48.35 -38.10
CA PHE A 10 -38.67 -48.30 -36.89
C PHE A 10 -37.78 -49.54 -36.65
N CYS A 11 -36.68 -49.39 -35.90
CA CYS A 11 -36.38 -50.21 -34.70
C CYS A 11 -35.10 -49.75 -33.95
N ALA A 12 -35.10 -49.90 -32.62
CA ALA A 12 -33.96 -49.81 -31.69
C ALA A 12 -34.01 -51.06 -30.75
N PRO A 13 -33.15 -51.22 -29.72
CA PRO A 13 -31.68 -51.38 -29.60
C PRO A 13 -31.32 -52.85 -29.21
N PRO A 14 -30.08 -53.24 -28.76
CA PRO A 14 -29.75 -53.24 -27.31
C PRO A 14 -28.24 -53.17 -26.87
N GLN A 15 -28.08 -52.82 -25.58
CA GLN A 15 -27.12 -53.15 -24.48
C GLN A 15 -25.66 -53.69 -24.65
N SER A 16 -24.82 -53.25 -23.68
CA SER A 16 -23.41 -53.57 -23.28
C SER A 16 -23.13 -55.05 -22.91
N PRO A 17 -21.88 -55.56 -22.62
CA PRO A 17 -21.03 -55.21 -21.44
C PRO A 17 -19.48 -55.48 -21.52
N PHE A 18 -18.79 -55.18 -20.39
CA PHE A 18 -17.54 -55.76 -19.81
C PHE A 18 -16.15 -55.09 -19.92
N LEU A 19 -15.55 -55.00 -18.72
CA LEU A 19 -14.17 -54.70 -18.28
C LEU A 19 -13.12 -55.69 -18.83
N LEU A 20 -11.85 -55.26 -18.98
CA LEU A 20 -10.72 -55.80 -18.19
C LEU A 20 -9.40 -54.99 -18.34
N THR A 21 -8.72 -54.90 -17.20
CA THR A 21 -7.41 -54.31 -16.84
C THR A 21 -6.22 -55.22 -17.21
N LEU A 22 -5.03 -54.65 -17.50
CA LEU A 22 -3.63 -55.01 -17.07
C LEU A 22 -2.61 -54.41 -18.07
N PHE A 23 -1.69 -53.52 -17.70
CA PHE A 23 -0.37 -53.66 -17.01
C PHE A 23 0.73 -54.45 -17.75
N ILE A 24 1.90 -53.80 -17.91
CA ILE A 24 3.33 -54.26 -17.86
C ILE A 24 4.14 -53.08 -18.48
N SER A 25 5.00 -52.28 -17.82
CA SER A 25 6.18 -52.46 -16.94
C SER A 25 7.48 -52.94 -17.61
N ALA A 26 8.52 -52.09 -17.60
CA ALA A 26 9.96 -52.41 -17.47
C ALA A 26 10.71 -51.06 -17.26
N LEU A 27 11.19 -50.64 -16.08
CA LEU A 27 12.14 -51.17 -15.08
C LEU A 27 13.62 -51.07 -15.49
N CYS A 28 14.41 -50.40 -14.62
CA CYS A 28 15.81 -50.67 -14.17
C CYS A 28 16.51 -49.34 -13.83
N LEU A 29 17.28 -49.14 -12.75
CA LEU A 29 17.51 -49.80 -11.46
C LEU A 29 18.47 -48.87 -10.67
N ALA A 30 18.26 -48.69 -9.37
CA ALA A 30 19.18 -48.00 -8.43
C ALA A 30 20.34 -48.94 -7.98
N PRO A 31 21.34 -48.50 -7.17
CA PRO A 31 21.14 -48.53 -5.70
C PRO A 31 21.95 -47.52 -4.82
N SER A 32 21.30 -47.10 -3.72
CA SER A 32 21.66 -47.09 -2.27
C SER A 32 23.10 -46.95 -1.68
N PHE A 33 23.19 -46.02 -0.71
CA PHE A 33 23.85 -46.05 0.65
C PHE A 33 25.38 -46.31 0.84
N PHE A 34 26.11 -45.38 1.50
CA PHE A 34 26.70 -45.50 2.88
C PHE A 34 27.59 -44.29 3.32
N ALA A 35 27.56 -44.00 4.64
CA ALA A 35 28.59 -43.46 5.55
C ALA A 35 29.14 -42.00 5.54
N ARG A 36 29.12 -41.40 6.75
CA ARG A 36 30.04 -40.35 7.28
C ARG A 36 31.45 -40.92 7.49
N PRO A 37 32.49 -40.06 7.70
CA PRO A 37 32.98 -39.89 9.06
C PRO A 37 33.36 -38.45 9.45
N SER A 38 33.60 -38.32 10.76
CA SER A 38 33.95 -37.20 11.62
C SER A 38 35.37 -36.63 11.40
N ASN A 39 35.58 -35.37 11.83
CA ASN A 39 36.68 -34.84 12.66
C ASN A 39 36.56 -33.30 12.63
N ALA A 40 36.09 -32.59 13.66
CA ALA A 40 36.74 -32.32 14.94
C ALA A 40 38.19 -31.82 14.78
N PHE A 41 38.41 -30.50 14.90
CA PHE A 41 39.47 -29.97 15.75
C PHE A 41 39.09 -28.59 16.30
N HIS A 42 39.25 -28.50 17.62
CA HIS A 42 38.92 -27.46 18.56
C HIS A 42 40.16 -26.56 18.79
N LEU A 43 39.92 -25.32 19.26
CA LEU A 43 40.79 -24.51 20.15
C LEU A 43 42.09 -23.96 19.53
N SER A 44 42.63 -22.81 19.91
CA SER A 44 42.38 -21.91 21.03
C SER A 44 43.07 -20.56 20.77
N ALA A 45 42.49 -19.52 21.37
CA ALA A 45 43.07 -18.30 21.93
C ALA A 45 44.58 -18.01 21.84
N GLY A 46 44.87 -16.71 21.67
CA GLY A 46 46.14 -16.06 22.01
C GLY A 46 46.20 -14.68 21.36
N SER A 47 45.61 -13.65 21.97
CA SER A 47 46.26 -12.75 22.93
C SER A 47 47.15 -11.68 22.27
N ALA A 48 46.62 -10.45 22.36
CA ALA A 48 47.29 -9.24 22.80
C ALA A 48 48.35 -8.54 21.94
N ALA A 49 48.11 -7.23 21.88
CA ALA A 49 49.05 -6.15 22.19
C ALA A 49 49.74 -5.41 21.04
N SER A 50 49.41 -4.12 21.02
CA SER A 50 50.34 -2.98 21.00
C SER A 50 50.85 -2.54 19.62
N LEU A 51 50.51 -1.30 19.26
CA LEU A 51 51.33 -0.09 19.38
C LEU A 51 52.20 0.11 18.14
N GLY A 52 52.09 1.28 17.50
CA GLY A 52 53.07 1.68 16.50
C GLY A 52 52.59 2.73 15.53
N SER A 53 52.47 3.96 16.01
CA SER A 53 52.42 5.18 15.21
C SER A 53 53.65 5.31 14.30
N ALA A 54 53.50 5.74 13.05
CA ALA A 54 54.48 6.62 12.38
C ALA A 54 53.98 7.16 11.02
N ASN A 55 53.82 8.48 11.00
CA ASN A 55 53.94 9.45 9.91
C ASN A 55 54.54 8.98 8.56
N PHE A 56 53.93 9.44 7.46
CA PHE A 56 54.70 10.03 6.37
C PHE A 56 53.92 11.15 5.66
N GLN A 57 54.51 12.34 5.64
CA GLN A 57 54.08 13.51 4.87
C GLN A 57 54.46 13.34 3.39
N ARG A 58 53.60 13.82 2.48
CA ARG A 58 54.08 14.73 1.41
C ARG A 58 52.94 15.53 0.80
N SER A 59 53.06 16.83 0.98
CA SER A 59 52.54 17.94 0.20
C SER A 59 53.01 17.88 -1.26
N GLU A 60 52.18 18.24 -2.22
CA GLU A 60 52.23 19.58 -2.86
C GLU A 60 51.06 19.79 -3.82
N GLN A 61 50.45 20.97 -3.67
CA GLN A 61 49.50 21.60 -4.56
C GLN A 61 50.24 22.19 -5.77
N LEU A 62 49.56 22.29 -6.91
CA LEU A 62 49.74 23.44 -7.80
C LEU A 62 48.45 23.66 -8.60
N ALA A 63 47.99 24.91 -8.54
CA ALA A 63 46.69 25.37 -8.99
C ALA A 63 46.87 26.52 -9.99
N LEU A 64 45.87 26.64 -10.89
CA LEU A 64 45.36 27.84 -11.56
C LEU A 64 46.18 28.48 -12.71
N LYS A 65 45.55 28.60 -13.89
CA LYS A 65 44.78 29.81 -14.29
C LYS A 65 44.01 29.64 -15.62
N PRO A 66 42.97 30.48 -15.88
CA PRO A 66 42.00 30.34 -16.96
C PRO A 66 42.33 31.19 -18.20
N LEU A 67 41.61 30.96 -19.31
CA LEU A 67 41.60 31.83 -20.50
C LEU A 67 40.16 32.22 -20.87
N SER A 68 39.99 33.47 -21.31
CA SER A 68 38.77 34.10 -21.85
C SER A 68 39.12 34.81 -23.20
N PRO A 69 38.25 35.61 -23.85
CA PRO A 69 37.30 35.25 -24.93
C PRO A 69 37.53 35.99 -26.28
N ALA A 70 36.80 35.62 -27.36
CA ALA A 70 36.35 36.39 -28.57
C ALA A 70 35.92 35.38 -29.68
N ALA A 71 35.01 35.60 -30.66
CA ALA A 71 34.43 36.77 -31.32
C ALA A 71 33.08 36.42 -32.03
N GLU A 72 32.30 37.45 -32.43
CA GLU A 72 31.07 37.39 -33.25
C GLU A 72 31.29 37.04 -34.74
N PRO A 73 30.20 36.85 -35.52
CA PRO A 73 29.98 37.81 -36.60
C PRO A 73 28.53 38.33 -36.76
N SER A 74 28.49 39.49 -37.41
CA SER A 74 27.42 40.40 -37.82
C SER A 74 26.26 39.82 -38.66
N GLY A 75 25.04 40.29 -38.35
CA GLY A 75 24.19 41.08 -39.25
C GLY A 75 23.22 40.39 -40.22
N LEU A 76 21.91 40.51 -39.97
CA LEU A 76 20.90 40.94 -40.96
C LEU A 76 19.55 41.26 -40.27
N ALA A 77 18.91 42.32 -40.77
CA ALA A 77 17.88 43.12 -40.13
C ALA A 77 16.45 42.54 -40.20
N ALA A 78 15.60 43.09 -39.33
CA ALA A 78 14.18 42.78 -39.09
C ALA A 78 13.23 43.10 -40.30
N PRO A 79 11.93 42.82 -40.16
CA PRO A 79 11.10 43.87 -39.54
C PRO A 79 10.18 43.37 -38.42
N ALA A 80 10.08 44.21 -37.40
CA ALA A 80 9.18 44.09 -36.28
C ALA A 80 7.72 44.28 -36.73
N ALA A 81 6.88 43.29 -36.43
CA ALA A 81 5.43 43.46 -36.46
C ALA A 81 4.98 44.21 -35.21
N PHE A 82 4.49 45.43 -35.41
CA PHE A 82 3.81 46.24 -34.41
C PHE A 82 2.53 45.52 -33.95
N VAL A 83 2.52 44.92 -32.75
CA VAL A 83 1.27 44.51 -32.10
C VAL A 83 0.78 45.66 -31.23
N ARG A 84 -0.27 46.32 -31.73
CA ARG A 84 -0.98 47.40 -31.06
C ARG A 84 -1.74 46.82 -29.87
N MET A 85 -1.35 47.15 -28.63
CA MET A 85 -2.17 46.88 -27.45
C MET A 85 -3.42 47.76 -27.48
N THR A 86 -4.56 47.17 -27.78
CA THR A 86 -5.86 47.82 -27.63
C THR A 86 -6.31 47.67 -26.17
N LYS A 87 -6.43 48.80 -25.47
CA LYS A 87 -7.13 48.90 -24.18
C LYS A 87 -8.55 48.36 -24.35
N CYS A 88 -8.86 47.24 -23.71
CA CYS A 88 -10.23 46.79 -23.53
C CYS A 88 -10.73 47.39 -22.21
N THR A 89 -11.42 48.52 -22.28
CA THR A 89 -12.19 49.07 -21.17
C THR A 89 -13.54 48.37 -21.13
N TYR A 90 -13.76 47.50 -20.16
CA TYR A 90 -15.10 46.98 -19.87
C TYR A 90 -15.74 47.84 -18.78
N THR A 91 -16.83 48.49 -19.17
CA THR A 91 -17.70 49.30 -18.32
C THR A 91 -18.47 48.42 -17.34
N ALA A 92 -18.48 48.83 -16.07
CA ALA A 92 -19.28 48.24 -15.01
C ALA A 92 -20.79 48.46 -15.28
N ALA A 93 -21.58 47.40 -15.19
CA ALA A 93 -23.04 47.46 -15.09
C ALA A 93 -23.48 46.89 -13.73
N SER A 94 -24.34 47.65 -13.05
CA SER A 94 -24.88 47.38 -11.70
C SER A 94 -25.85 46.20 -11.65
N PRO A 95 -26.13 45.65 -10.44
CA PRO A 95 -26.68 44.30 -10.27
C PRO A 95 -28.21 44.23 -10.32
N GLY A 96 -28.71 43.27 -11.09
CA GLY A 96 -30.11 42.83 -11.12
C GLY A 96 -30.39 41.79 -10.04
N ARG A 97 -31.52 41.97 -9.36
CA ARG A 97 -32.02 41.16 -8.23
C ARG A 97 -32.52 39.81 -8.71
N HIS A 98 -31.99 38.72 -8.16
CA HIS A 98 -32.75 37.48 -7.97
C HIS A 98 -32.39 36.88 -6.61
N ALA A 99 -33.29 37.11 -5.67
CA ALA A 99 -33.35 36.36 -4.42
C ALA A 99 -33.96 34.98 -4.74
N HIS A 100 -33.21 33.92 -4.47
CA HIS A 100 -33.83 32.66 -4.10
C HIS A 100 -33.00 31.99 -3.00
N LEU A 101 -33.63 31.90 -1.84
CA LEU A 101 -33.19 31.22 -0.64
C LEU A 101 -32.87 29.74 -0.94
N ARG A 102 -31.65 29.31 -0.63
CA ARG A 102 -31.37 27.98 -0.05
C ARG A 102 -30.21 28.10 0.94
N ARG A 103 -30.58 28.41 2.17
CA ARG A 103 -29.75 28.23 3.36
C ARG A 103 -29.70 26.72 3.62
N ALA A 104 -28.70 26.02 3.09
CA ALA A 104 -28.34 24.71 3.63
C ALA A 104 -27.61 25.00 4.95
N GLY A 105 -28.33 24.86 6.07
CA GLY A 105 -27.73 24.94 7.38
C GLY A 105 -26.62 23.89 7.46
N ALA A 106 -25.42 24.33 7.82
CA ALA A 106 -24.43 23.46 8.40
C ALA A 106 -25.08 22.81 9.62
N LEU A 107 -25.35 21.51 9.54
CA LEU A 107 -25.62 20.70 10.71
C LEU A 107 -24.29 20.61 11.45
N ASP A 108 -24.07 21.58 12.34
CA ASP A 108 -23.14 21.44 13.43
C ASP A 108 -23.67 20.32 14.34
N SER A 109 -23.29 19.08 14.04
CA SER A 109 -23.49 17.95 14.93
C SER A 109 -22.41 18.00 16.00
N SER A 110 -22.50 18.99 16.90
CA SER A 110 -21.81 18.98 18.17
C SER A 110 -22.48 17.97 19.12
N ALA A 111 -22.51 16.71 18.70
CA ALA A 111 -22.62 15.62 19.64
C ALA A 111 -21.30 15.62 20.43
N SER A 112 -21.37 16.13 21.66
CA SER A 112 -20.35 15.95 22.68
C SER A 112 -19.88 14.49 22.67
N ALA A 113 -18.72 14.22 22.08
CA ALA A 113 -18.16 12.88 22.04
C ALA A 113 -17.92 12.43 23.49
N LEU A 114 -18.67 11.43 23.96
CA LEU A 114 -18.57 10.89 25.32
C LEU A 114 -17.17 10.32 25.61
N TRP A 115 -16.44 9.94 24.56
CA TRP A 115 -15.02 9.60 24.56
C TRP A 115 -14.37 10.06 23.25
N ALA A 116 -13.07 10.35 23.28
CA ALA A 116 -12.30 10.63 22.08
C ALA A 116 -12.03 9.32 21.32
N ALA A 117 -12.92 8.96 20.38
CA ALA A 117 -12.80 7.73 19.61
C ALA A 117 -11.95 7.92 18.34
N ARG A 118 -11.02 7.00 18.08
CA ARG A 118 -10.44 6.84 16.74
C ARG A 118 -11.48 6.24 15.81
N ARG A 119 -11.68 6.86 14.65
CA ARG A 119 -12.58 6.35 13.62
C ARG A 119 -11.99 5.07 13.01
N GLY A 120 -12.79 4.01 12.89
CA GLY A 120 -12.37 2.76 12.27
C GLY A 120 -11.88 2.96 10.83
N PHE A 121 -10.88 2.18 10.41
CA PHE A 121 -10.31 2.27 9.06
C PHE A 121 -10.12 0.89 8.42
N VAL A 122 -10.62 0.72 7.20
CA VAL A 122 -10.44 -0.52 6.42
C VAL A 122 -9.85 -0.22 5.05
N GLY A 123 -8.60 -0.64 4.86
CA GLY A 123 -7.90 -0.60 3.57
C GLY A 123 -8.05 -1.93 2.83
N GLY A 124 -8.39 -1.90 1.55
CA GLY A 124 -8.38 -3.07 0.65
C GLY A 124 -7.22 -2.98 -0.34
N ASN A 125 -6.16 -3.74 -0.10
CA ASN A 125 -5.00 -3.82 -0.99
C ASN A 125 -5.19 -4.95 -2.02
N TRP A 126 -5.54 -4.58 -3.25
CA TRP A 126 -5.78 -5.56 -4.33
C TRP A 126 -4.48 -6.20 -4.85
N LYS A 127 -3.33 -5.63 -4.48
CA LYS A 127 -2.00 -6.03 -4.96
C LYS A 127 -1.96 -6.05 -6.49
N CYS A 128 -1.17 -6.93 -7.08
CA CYS A 128 -1.10 -7.11 -8.53
C CYS A 128 -2.27 -7.95 -9.09
N ASN A 129 -3.53 -7.62 -8.73
CA ASN A 129 -4.73 -8.27 -9.25
C ASN A 129 -5.69 -7.23 -9.85
N GLY A 130 -6.13 -7.48 -11.08
CA GLY A 130 -7.14 -6.64 -11.71
C GLY A 130 -7.22 -6.87 -13.22
N THR A 131 -8.43 -6.78 -13.73
CA THR A 131 -8.73 -6.56 -15.15
C THR A 131 -9.84 -5.51 -15.20
N THR A 132 -10.13 -4.94 -16.36
CA THR A 132 -11.24 -3.97 -16.50
C THR A 132 -12.57 -4.55 -15.97
N ALA A 133 -12.88 -5.81 -16.30
CA ALA A 133 -14.11 -6.47 -15.84
C ALA A 133 -14.11 -6.72 -14.33
N LYS A 134 -13.02 -7.26 -13.77
CA LYS A 134 -12.92 -7.51 -12.32
C LYS A 134 -12.94 -6.21 -11.51
N THR A 135 -12.35 -5.14 -12.05
CA THR A 135 -12.41 -3.81 -11.43
C THR A 135 -13.85 -3.31 -11.35
N GLN A 136 -14.61 -3.46 -12.45
CA GLN A 136 -16.03 -3.08 -12.48
C GLN A 136 -16.84 -3.90 -11.46
N GLU A 137 -16.62 -5.21 -11.40
CA GLU A 137 -17.28 -6.11 -10.43
C GLU A 137 -17.04 -5.68 -8.98
N LEU A 138 -15.79 -5.38 -8.61
CA LEU A 138 -15.44 -4.93 -7.25
C LEU A 138 -16.04 -3.57 -6.92
N VAL A 139 -16.09 -2.65 -7.87
CA VAL A 139 -16.74 -1.35 -7.68
C VAL A 139 -18.25 -1.51 -7.53
N ASP A 140 -18.89 -2.35 -8.34
CA ASP A 140 -20.32 -2.61 -8.23
C ASP A 140 -20.68 -3.27 -6.90
N MET A 141 -19.86 -4.19 -6.41
CA MET A 141 -19.97 -4.76 -5.07
C MET A 141 -19.94 -3.67 -3.98
N LEU A 142 -18.97 -2.75 -4.03
CA LEU A 142 -18.87 -1.65 -3.05
C LEU A 142 -20.06 -0.69 -3.16
N ASN A 143 -20.50 -0.38 -4.37
CA ASN A 143 -21.64 0.50 -4.64
C ASN A 143 -22.98 -0.09 -4.18
N SER A 144 -23.12 -1.41 -4.20
CA SER A 144 -24.35 -2.14 -3.84
C SER A 144 -24.30 -2.77 -2.45
N ALA A 145 -23.19 -2.59 -1.70
CA ALA A 145 -23.00 -3.16 -0.38
C ALA A 145 -24.17 -2.79 0.56
N PRO A 146 -24.88 -3.76 1.15
CA PRO A 146 -26.07 -3.51 1.98
C PRO A 146 -25.70 -3.13 3.42
N VAL A 147 -24.58 -2.45 3.63
CA VAL A 147 -24.11 -1.98 4.95
C VAL A 147 -23.70 -0.52 4.86
N SER A 148 -23.96 0.24 5.92
CA SER A 148 -23.51 1.63 6.01
C SER A 148 -22.01 1.70 6.32
N PHE A 149 -21.29 2.59 5.63
CA PHE A 149 -19.89 2.90 5.89
C PHE A 149 -19.72 4.17 6.76
N GLU A 150 -20.80 4.70 7.34
CA GLU A 150 -20.77 5.99 8.05
C GLU A 150 -19.84 6.05 9.26
N GLN A 151 -19.46 4.91 9.85
CA GLN A 151 -18.56 4.84 11.01
C GLN A 151 -17.12 4.45 10.66
N VAL A 152 -16.85 4.11 9.40
CA VAL A 152 -15.58 3.55 8.95
C VAL A 152 -15.05 4.38 7.78
N ASP A 153 -13.77 4.68 7.79
CA ASP A 153 -13.07 5.16 6.60
C ASP A 153 -12.65 3.96 5.77
N VAL A 154 -13.17 3.87 4.54
CA VAL A 154 -12.86 2.76 3.63
C VAL A 154 -11.94 3.26 2.54
N VAL A 155 -10.83 2.57 2.30
CA VAL A 155 -9.88 2.90 1.23
C VAL A 155 -9.62 1.66 0.39
N VAL A 156 -9.66 1.77 -0.93
CA VAL A 156 -9.27 0.68 -1.84
C VAL A 156 -8.07 1.07 -2.67
N ALA A 157 -7.08 0.17 -2.75
CA ALA A 157 -5.83 0.36 -3.48
C ALA A 157 -5.78 -0.59 -4.68
N PRO A 158 -6.38 -0.23 -5.83
CA PRO A 158 -6.24 -1.01 -7.07
C PRO A 158 -4.82 -0.87 -7.66
N PRO A 159 -4.42 -1.77 -8.59
CA PRO A 159 -3.26 -1.49 -9.44
C PRO A 159 -3.42 -0.14 -10.14
N SER A 160 -2.31 0.58 -10.35
CA SER A 160 -2.33 1.96 -10.87
C SER A 160 -3.09 2.12 -12.18
N LEU A 161 -3.05 1.10 -13.05
CA LEU A 161 -3.75 1.04 -14.33
C LEU A 161 -5.27 1.19 -14.21
N PHE A 162 -5.85 0.85 -13.05
CA PHE A 162 -7.30 0.82 -12.85
C PHE A 162 -7.81 1.92 -11.92
N ILE A 163 -6.94 2.75 -11.33
CA ILE A 163 -7.35 3.79 -10.37
C ILE A 163 -8.38 4.73 -11.01
N SER A 164 -8.18 5.20 -12.24
CA SER A 164 -9.12 6.10 -12.89
C SER A 164 -10.49 5.46 -13.11
N GLN A 165 -10.54 4.18 -13.53
CA GLN A 165 -11.79 3.45 -13.67
C GLN A 165 -12.55 3.39 -12.35
N VAL A 166 -11.85 3.14 -11.24
CA VAL A 166 -12.45 3.15 -9.90
C VAL A 166 -12.94 4.54 -9.54
N GLN A 167 -12.15 5.59 -9.75
CA GLN A 167 -12.57 6.99 -9.49
C GLN A 167 -13.85 7.37 -10.25
N ASP A 168 -13.97 6.95 -11.51
CA ASP A 168 -15.07 7.32 -12.39
C ASP A 168 -16.38 6.57 -12.08
N SER A 169 -16.29 5.36 -11.51
CA SER A 169 -17.44 4.45 -11.33
C SER A 169 -17.88 4.26 -9.86
N LEU A 170 -17.03 4.63 -8.90
CA LEU A 170 -17.33 4.52 -7.48
C LEU A 170 -18.30 5.64 -7.05
N ARG A 171 -19.43 5.27 -6.46
CA ARG A 171 -20.52 6.17 -6.03
C ARG A 171 -20.66 6.26 -4.52
N GLN A 172 -19.80 5.57 -3.77
CA GLN A 172 -19.79 5.57 -2.31
C GLN A 172 -18.85 6.67 -1.81
N PRO A 173 -19.36 7.81 -1.29
CA PRO A 173 -18.51 8.93 -0.86
C PRO A 173 -17.63 8.58 0.35
N ARG A 174 -17.96 7.51 1.09
CA ARG A 174 -17.18 6.97 2.21
C ARG A 174 -16.02 6.06 1.78
N VAL A 175 -15.97 5.68 0.50
CA VAL A 175 -14.87 4.89 -0.06
C VAL A 175 -13.94 5.82 -0.83
N GLN A 176 -12.66 5.83 -0.46
CA GLN A 176 -11.62 6.57 -1.16
C GLN A 176 -10.68 5.61 -1.92
N VAL A 177 -9.94 6.15 -2.88
CA VAL A 177 -8.94 5.39 -3.63
C VAL A 177 -7.53 5.66 -3.12
N ALA A 178 -6.65 4.67 -3.24
CA ALA A 178 -5.22 4.79 -2.97
C ALA A 178 -4.38 4.25 -4.13
N ALA A 179 -3.16 4.77 -4.28
CA ALA A 179 -2.12 4.05 -5.02
C ALA A 179 -1.42 3.04 -4.11
N GLN A 180 -0.95 1.92 -4.67
CA GLN A 180 -0.24 0.87 -3.92
C GLN A 180 1.25 1.20 -3.65
N ASP A 181 1.78 2.27 -4.25
CA ASP A 181 3.11 2.79 -4.02
C ASP A 181 3.18 4.28 -4.43
N SER A 182 4.23 4.98 -4.00
CA SER A 182 4.60 6.32 -4.47
C SER A 182 6.12 6.49 -4.49
N SER A 183 6.62 7.23 -5.48
CA SER A 183 8.06 7.34 -5.70
C SER A 183 8.79 8.12 -4.60
N THR A 184 10.10 7.87 -4.48
CA THR A 184 11.01 8.76 -3.73
C THR A 184 11.23 10.11 -4.42
N GLN A 185 10.91 10.19 -5.71
CA GLN A 185 11.03 11.40 -6.52
C GLN A 185 9.73 12.19 -6.40
N GLN A 186 9.79 13.31 -5.68
CA GLN A 186 8.58 13.98 -5.17
C GLN A 186 7.71 14.61 -6.27
N ALA A 187 8.34 15.22 -7.28
CA ALA A 187 7.67 16.00 -8.32
C ALA A 187 7.72 15.33 -9.70
N TYR A 188 7.33 16.06 -10.74
CA TYR A 188 7.49 15.63 -12.13
C TYR A 188 8.96 15.57 -12.54
N GLY A 189 9.33 14.66 -13.45
CA GLY A 189 10.69 14.56 -13.94
C GLY A 189 10.97 13.30 -14.75
N ALA A 190 12.25 13.05 -15.01
CA ALA A 190 12.74 11.94 -15.81
C ALA A 190 12.86 10.64 -14.99
N PHE A 191 11.72 10.10 -14.56
CA PHE A 191 11.62 8.92 -13.68
C PHE A 191 10.76 7.84 -14.34
N THR A 192 11.26 7.25 -15.43
CA THR A 192 10.49 6.28 -16.24
C THR A 192 9.92 5.15 -15.37
N GLY A 193 8.59 5.00 -15.41
CA GLY A 193 7.86 3.96 -14.68
C GLY A 193 7.41 4.34 -13.27
N GLU A 194 7.90 5.44 -12.71
CA GLU A 194 7.56 5.89 -11.36
C GLU A 194 6.35 6.83 -11.34
N LEU A 195 5.50 6.71 -10.32
CA LEU A 195 4.42 7.65 -10.04
C LEU A 195 4.81 8.53 -8.85
N SER A 196 5.11 9.81 -9.12
CA SER A 196 5.46 10.76 -8.07
C SER A 196 4.25 11.12 -7.20
N PRO A 197 4.43 11.44 -5.91
CA PRO A 197 3.33 11.84 -5.05
C PRO A 197 2.62 13.10 -5.57
N LYS A 198 3.34 14.03 -6.21
CA LYS A 198 2.73 15.18 -6.88
C LYS A 198 1.73 14.78 -7.96
N MET A 199 2.11 13.84 -8.82
CA MET A 199 1.25 13.30 -9.88
C MET A 199 0.02 12.60 -9.31
N ILE A 200 0.22 11.78 -8.27
CA ILE A 200 -0.86 11.04 -7.59
C ILE A 200 -1.85 12.04 -6.98
N LYS A 201 -1.37 13.06 -6.27
CA LYS A 201 -2.21 14.08 -5.66
C LYS A 201 -3.00 14.87 -6.69
N GLU A 202 -2.34 15.33 -7.76
CA GLU A 202 -2.97 16.10 -8.83
C GLU A 202 -4.02 15.29 -9.60
N LYS A 203 -3.88 13.95 -9.60
CA LYS A 203 -4.91 13.02 -10.09
C LYS A 203 -6.06 12.78 -9.11
N ASN A 204 -6.17 13.56 -8.03
CA ASN A 204 -7.19 13.46 -6.98
C ASN A 204 -7.22 12.10 -6.27
N ILE A 205 -6.06 11.47 -6.12
CA ILE A 205 -5.90 10.25 -5.32
C ILE A 205 -5.44 10.68 -3.92
N PRO A 206 -6.27 10.50 -2.87
CA PRO A 206 -5.97 11.03 -1.54
C PRO A 206 -4.99 10.18 -0.71
N TRP A 207 -4.85 8.89 -1.02
CA TRP A 207 -4.09 7.94 -0.22
C TRP A 207 -2.98 7.22 -1.00
N VAL A 208 -1.93 6.81 -0.30
CA VAL A 208 -0.91 5.88 -0.80
C VAL A 208 -0.56 4.82 0.24
N VAL A 209 -0.34 3.58 -0.20
CA VAL A 209 0.25 2.51 0.62
C VAL A 209 1.76 2.56 0.44
N LEU A 210 2.53 2.58 1.53
CA LEU A 210 4.00 2.67 1.48
C LEU A 210 4.66 1.70 2.45
N GLY A 211 5.77 1.10 2.01
CA GLY A 211 6.54 0.16 2.82
C GLY A 211 5.87 -1.19 3.04
N HIS A 212 4.93 -1.59 2.18
CA HIS A 212 4.36 -2.93 2.23
C HIS A 212 5.48 -3.98 2.16
N SER A 213 5.37 -5.06 2.92
CA SER A 213 6.43 -6.07 3.09
C SER A 213 6.94 -6.66 1.76
N GLU A 214 6.04 -6.89 0.80
CA GLU A 214 6.38 -7.32 -0.57
C GLU A 214 7.37 -6.35 -1.24
N ARG A 215 7.21 -5.04 -1.04
CA ARG A 215 8.12 -4.02 -1.59
C ARG A 215 9.41 -3.91 -0.80
N ARG A 216 9.36 -4.10 0.52
CA ARG A 216 10.56 -4.18 1.38
C ARG A 216 11.44 -5.36 1.02
N ALA A 217 10.83 -6.50 0.64
CA ALA A 217 11.54 -7.70 0.21
C ALA A 217 12.15 -7.55 -1.20
N GLY A 218 11.46 -6.87 -2.11
CA GLY A 218 11.88 -6.69 -3.49
C GLY A 218 11.35 -7.78 -4.43
N PHE A 219 11.67 -7.66 -5.73
CA PHE A 219 11.10 -8.50 -6.78
C PHE A 219 12.18 -9.00 -7.73
N GLY A 220 12.13 -10.28 -8.13
CA GLY A 220 12.98 -10.81 -9.20
C GLY A 220 14.49 -10.71 -8.97
N GLY A 221 14.94 -10.65 -7.71
CA GLY A 221 16.34 -10.46 -7.34
C GLY A 221 16.79 -9.01 -7.19
N GLN A 222 15.93 -8.04 -7.49
CA GLN A 222 16.19 -6.63 -7.16
C GLN A 222 16.03 -6.42 -5.65
N PRO A 223 16.99 -5.74 -4.97
CA PRO A 223 16.83 -5.37 -3.57
C PRO A 223 15.57 -4.53 -3.36
N GLY A 224 14.83 -4.84 -2.30
CA GLY A 224 13.63 -4.09 -1.93
C GLY A 224 13.91 -2.78 -1.20
N GLU A 225 12.84 -2.22 -0.67
CA GLU A 225 12.83 -0.90 -0.03
C GLU A 225 13.32 -0.98 1.43
N SER A 226 14.47 -0.36 1.70
CA SER A 226 14.97 -0.21 3.08
C SER A 226 14.10 0.73 3.91
N ASN A 227 14.28 0.74 5.22
CA ASN A 227 13.63 1.68 6.14
C ASN A 227 13.80 3.14 5.70
N GLN A 228 15.00 3.51 5.23
CA GLN A 228 15.30 4.86 4.77
C GLN A 228 14.63 5.19 3.42
N VAL A 229 14.51 4.21 2.52
CA VAL A 229 13.77 4.40 1.26
C VAL A 229 12.29 4.64 1.54
N VAL A 230 11.68 3.81 2.39
CA VAL A 230 10.28 3.97 2.80
C VAL A 230 10.08 5.34 3.48
N ALA A 231 10.95 5.71 4.42
CA ALA A 231 10.90 7.01 5.09
C ALA A 231 10.95 8.20 4.11
N LYS A 232 11.82 8.12 3.09
CA LYS A 232 11.89 9.14 2.04
C LYS A 232 10.59 9.23 1.24
N LYS A 233 9.99 8.09 0.89
CA LYS A 233 8.68 8.04 0.21
C LYS A 233 7.57 8.66 1.05
N VAL A 234 7.51 8.31 2.35
CA VAL A 234 6.52 8.87 3.29
C VAL A 234 6.66 10.39 3.36
N ARG A 235 7.88 10.91 3.54
CA ARG A 235 8.13 12.35 3.56
C ARG A 235 7.68 13.03 2.28
N ALA A 236 8.05 12.47 1.12
CA ALA A 236 7.66 13.03 -0.18
C ALA A 236 6.13 13.05 -0.38
N ALA A 237 5.43 11.99 0.04
CA ALA A 237 3.98 11.90 -0.05
C ALA A 237 3.26 12.94 0.83
N LEU A 238 3.69 13.08 2.09
CA LEU A 238 3.12 14.06 3.03
C LEU A 238 3.38 15.50 2.58
N ASN A 239 4.56 15.80 2.02
CA ASN A 239 4.88 17.12 1.47
C ASN A 239 3.91 17.55 0.35
N GLU A 240 3.40 16.60 -0.44
CA GLU A 240 2.42 16.86 -1.51
C GLU A 240 0.96 16.72 -1.01
N GLY A 241 0.74 16.55 0.29
CA GLY A 241 -0.59 16.52 0.89
C GLY A 241 -1.37 15.22 0.66
N LEU A 242 -0.67 14.11 0.43
CA LEU A 242 -1.26 12.77 0.46
C LEU A 242 -1.36 12.27 1.91
N SER A 243 -2.37 11.45 2.17
CA SER A 243 -2.39 10.62 3.37
C SER A 243 -1.71 9.27 3.09
N VAL A 244 -1.10 8.68 4.09
CA VAL A 244 -0.22 7.51 3.94
C VAL A 244 -0.69 6.36 4.82
N ILE A 245 -0.84 5.18 4.23
CA ILE A 245 -0.91 3.90 4.93
C ILE A 245 0.52 3.36 4.99
N LEU A 246 1.19 3.52 6.12
CA LEU A 246 2.56 3.10 6.37
C LEU A 246 2.58 1.66 6.90
N CYS A 247 3.11 0.73 6.12
CA CYS A 247 3.24 -0.66 6.54
C CYS A 247 4.55 -0.89 7.31
N ILE A 248 4.42 -1.61 8.42
CA ILE A 248 5.52 -2.11 9.27
C ILE A 248 5.22 -3.56 9.67
N GLY A 249 6.24 -4.31 10.06
CA GLY A 249 6.08 -5.71 10.43
C GLY A 249 7.40 -6.44 10.57
N GLU A 250 7.42 -7.43 11.43
CA GLU A 250 8.53 -8.35 11.64
C GLU A 250 8.35 -9.67 10.86
N THR A 251 9.46 -10.32 10.57
CA THR A 251 9.54 -11.67 10.02
C THR A 251 9.28 -12.73 11.08
N LEU A 252 9.07 -13.98 10.66
CA LEU A 252 8.88 -15.09 11.61
C LEU A 252 10.10 -15.25 12.54
N GLU A 253 11.31 -15.18 11.97
CA GLU A 253 12.56 -15.32 12.72
C GLU A 253 12.71 -14.21 13.77
N GLU A 254 12.42 -12.97 13.40
CA GLU A 254 12.45 -11.83 14.32
C GLU A 254 11.40 -11.99 15.44
N ARG A 255 10.21 -12.51 15.13
CA ARG A 255 9.19 -12.81 16.15
C ARG A 255 9.66 -13.90 17.11
N GLU A 256 10.09 -15.05 16.59
CA GLU A 256 10.51 -16.22 17.38
C GLU A 256 11.75 -15.94 18.23
N SER A 257 12.59 -14.99 17.81
CA SER A 257 13.76 -14.50 18.56
C SER A 257 13.47 -13.33 19.50
N GLY A 258 12.20 -12.92 19.65
CA GLY A 258 11.80 -11.84 20.58
C GLY A 258 12.21 -10.43 20.14
N GLN A 259 12.47 -10.22 18.84
CA GLN A 259 12.97 -8.95 18.29
C GLN A 259 11.89 -8.01 17.75
N THR A 260 10.61 -8.41 17.80
CA THR A 260 9.48 -7.62 17.28
C THR A 260 9.57 -6.14 17.62
N GLN A 261 9.62 -5.79 18.91
CA GLN A 261 9.60 -4.40 19.34
C GLN A 261 10.79 -3.61 18.77
N LYS A 262 11.97 -4.22 18.74
CA LYS A 262 13.20 -3.61 18.18
C LYS A 262 13.02 -3.34 16.68
N VAL A 263 12.57 -4.34 15.92
CA VAL A 263 12.37 -4.23 14.47
C VAL A 263 11.33 -3.16 14.13
N LEU A 264 10.18 -3.16 14.80
CA LEU A 264 9.13 -2.16 14.57
C LEU A 264 9.61 -0.76 14.95
N SER A 265 10.35 -0.62 16.06
CA SER A 265 10.93 0.67 16.48
C SER A 265 11.93 1.19 15.46
N GLU A 266 12.78 0.34 14.88
CA GLU A 266 13.73 0.73 13.83
C GLU A 266 13.03 1.17 12.54
N GLN A 267 11.94 0.48 12.16
CA GLN A 267 11.13 0.84 11.00
C GLN A 267 10.43 2.19 11.18
N LEU A 268 9.85 2.43 12.36
CA LEU A 268 9.14 3.67 12.70
C LEU A 268 10.11 4.85 12.92
N GLU A 269 11.25 4.61 13.56
CA GLU A 269 12.28 5.62 13.81
C GLU A 269 12.85 6.21 12.52
N ALA A 270 13.07 5.38 11.49
CA ALA A 270 13.51 5.89 10.20
C ALA A 270 12.50 6.88 9.59
N VAL A 271 11.20 6.62 9.74
CA VAL A 271 10.14 7.54 9.29
C VAL A 271 10.13 8.82 10.14
N ARG A 272 10.26 8.71 11.46
CA ARG A 272 10.37 9.88 12.35
C ARG A 272 11.57 10.78 12.03
N GLN A 273 12.71 10.19 11.66
CA GLN A 273 13.88 10.97 11.23
C GLN A 273 13.61 11.76 9.95
N ALA A 274 12.85 11.20 9.01
CA ALA A 274 12.45 11.89 7.78
C ALA A 274 11.26 12.85 7.98
N VAL A 275 10.42 12.60 8.98
CA VAL A 275 9.19 13.34 9.33
C VAL A 275 9.20 13.70 10.82
N PRO A 276 10.09 14.61 11.25
CA PRO A 276 10.21 14.99 12.66
C PRO A 276 9.04 15.84 13.16
N GLU A 277 8.28 16.46 12.25
CA GLU A 277 7.16 17.33 12.62
C GLU A 277 5.93 16.50 13.02
N ALA A 278 5.56 16.51 14.31
CA ALA A 278 4.43 15.74 14.84
C ALA A 278 3.09 16.03 14.13
N ASP A 279 2.87 17.26 13.64
CA ASP A 279 1.65 17.61 12.91
C ASP A 279 1.51 16.87 11.57
N ALA A 280 2.61 16.48 10.92
CA ALA A 280 2.57 15.72 9.67
C ALA A 280 2.01 14.30 9.86
N TRP A 281 2.10 13.75 11.09
CA TRP A 281 1.61 12.42 11.42
C TRP A 281 0.07 12.32 11.42
N LYS A 282 -0.66 13.44 11.41
CA LYS A 282 -2.14 13.45 11.30
C LYS A 282 -2.67 12.79 10.03
N SER A 283 -1.81 12.68 9.00
CA SER A 283 -2.12 12.07 7.71
C SER A 283 -1.49 10.68 7.57
N ILE A 284 -1.04 10.06 8.66
CA ILE A 284 -0.48 8.70 8.67
C ILE A 284 -1.47 7.73 9.36
N VAL A 285 -1.67 6.59 8.72
CA VAL A 285 -2.19 5.35 9.31
C VAL A 285 -1.06 4.35 9.34
N ILE A 286 -0.89 3.62 10.45
CA ILE A 286 0.09 2.55 10.53
C ILE A 286 -0.62 1.23 10.28
N ALA A 287 -0.18 0.47 9.29
CA ALA A 287 -0.60 -0.91 9.09
C ALA A 287 0.47 -1.85 9.67
N TYR A 288 0.13 -2.51 10.76
CA TYR A 288 0.95 -3.57 11.32
C TYR A 288 0.65 -4.89 10.60
N GLU A 289 1.62 -5.36 9.84
CA GLU A 289 1.53 -6.57 9.02
C GLU A 289 2.64 -7.55 9.38
N PRO A 290 2.45 -8.45 10.37
CA PRO A 290 3.43 -9.49 10.64
C PRO A 290 3.67 -10.29 9.38
N VAL A 291 4.90 -10.29 8.86
CA VAL A 291 5.20 -10.81 7.52
C VAL A 291 4.85 -12.29 7.41
N TRP A 292 4.97 -13.01 8.54
CA TRP A 292 4.63 -14.42 8.67
C TRP A 292 3.12 -14.73 8.58
N ALA A 293 2.25 -13.73 8.70
CA ALA A 293 0.79 -13.85 8.53
C ALA A 293 0.30 -13.51 7.10
N ILE A 294 1.18 -13.03 6.22
CA ILE A 294 0.81 -12.57 4.88
C ILE A 294 0.75 -13.76 3.92
N GLY A 295 -0.46 -14.09 3.46
CA GLY A 295 -0.67 -15.15 2.46
C GLY A 295 -0.44 -16.59 2.96
N THR A 296 -0.12 -16.78 4.25
CA THR A 296 0.13 -18.10 4.85
C THR A 296 -1.12 -18.75 5.42
N GLY A 297 -2.23 -18.01 5.54
CA GLY A 297 -3.44 -18.44 6.25
C GLY A 297 -3.30 -18.48 7.77
N LYS A 298 -2.10 -18.20 8.32
CA LYS A 298 -1.87 -18.03 9.74
C LYS A 298 -2.25 -16.60 10.12
N THR A 299 -3.34 -16.43 10.85
CA THR A 299 -3.72 -15.13 11.43
C THR A 299 -3.08 -15.03 12.82
N ALA A 300 -2.62 -13.84 13.21
CA ALA A 300 -2.27 -13.60 14.60
C ALA A 300 -3.50 -13.81 15.49
N THR A 301 -3.29 -14.24 16.73
CA THR A 301 -4.36 -14.21 17.72
C THR A 301 -4.72 -12.75 18.03
N ALA A 302 -5.97 -12.50 18.44
CA ALA A 302 -6.40 -11.16 18.84
C ALA A 302 -5.52 -10.57 19.95
N ALA A 303 -5.11 -11.39 20.93
CA ALA A 303 -4.20 -10.98 21.99
C ALA A 303 -2.83 -10.52 21.46
N LEU A 304 -2.24 -11.21 20.47
CA LEU A 304 -0.95 -10.84 19.89
C LEU A 304 -1.06 -9.54 19.08
N ALA A 305 -2.13 -9.41 18.28
CA ALA A 305 -2.39 -8.17 17.54
C ALA A 305 -2.55 -6.98 18.49
N GLN A 306 -3.37 -7.12 19.54
CA GLN A 306 -3.59 -6.10 20.56
C GLN A 306 -2.29 -5.72 21.29
N GLU A 307 -1.51 -6.70 21.75
CA GLU A 307 -0.22 -6.45 22.41
C GLU A 307 0.70 -5.61 21.51
N THR A 308 0.86 -6.03 20.26
CA THR A 308 1.80 -5.36 19.34
C THR A 308 1.29 -3.97 18.93
N HIS A 309 -0.02 -3.79 18.75
CA HIS A 309 -0.62 -2.48 18.47
C HIS A 309 -0.43 -1.50 19.63
N ARG A 310 -0.66 -1.94 20.86
CA ARG A 310 -0.40 -1.13 22.06
C ARG A 310 1.07 -0.72 22.13
N ASP A 311 2.00 -1.62 21.81
CA ASP A 311 3.43 -1.30 21.80
C ASP A 311 3.80 -0.27 20.72
N ILE A 312 3.19 -0.36 19.53
CA ILE A 312 3.30 0.67 18.48
C ILE A 312 2.75 2.02 18.98
N ARG A 313 1.59 2.02 19.65
CA ARG A 313 0.99 3.24 20.21
C ARG A 313 1.86 3.87 21.31
N ASN A 314 2.44 3.03 22.18
CA ASN A 314 3.42 3.47 23.18
C ASN A 314 4.65 4.09 22.54
N TRP A 315 5.16 3.51 21.44
CA TRP A 315 6.25 4.10 20.69
C TRP A 315 5.88 5.48 20.14
N LEU A 316 4.68 5.65 19.56
CA LEU A 316 4.20 6.96 19.08
C LEU A 316 4.13 7.99 20.21
N ALA A 317 3.68 7.57 21.40
CA ALA A 317 3.54 8.46 22.54
C ALA A 317 4.89 8.98 23.03
N GLN A 318 5.90 8.11 23.05
CA GLN A 318 7.25 8.41 23.52
C GLN A 318 8.09 9.16 22.47
N ALA A 319 8.06 8.70 21.22
CA ALA A 319 8.95 9.17 20.16
C ALA A 319 8.39 10.36 19.38
N VAL A 320 7.05 10.52 19.34
CA VAL A 320 6.39 11.61 18.59
C VAL A 320 5.63 12.54 19.54
N SER A 321 4.52 12.09 20.12
CA SER A 321 3.80 12.74 21.21
C SER A 321 2.57 11.93 21.64
N PRO A 322 2.04 12.13 22.87
CA PRO A 322 0.78 11.52 23.30
C PRO A 322 -0.40 11.84 22.37
N LYS A 323 -0.48 13.07 21.86
CA LYS A 323 -1.55 13.47 20.92
C LYS A 323 -1.52 12.65 19.63
N VAL A 324 -0.33 12.41 19.08
CA VAL A 324 -0.19 11.58 17.87
C VAL A 324 -0.57 10.13 18.18
N ALA A 325 -0.13 9.59 19.33
CA ALA A 325 -0.48 8.23 19.75
C ALA A 325 -2.00 8.01 19.86
N GLU A 326 -2.73 8.96 20.44
CA GLU A 326 -4.18 8.84 20.60
C GLU A 326 -4.96 9.00 19.30
N ALA A 327 -4.44 9.78 18.34
CA ALA A 327 -5.13 10.10 17.10
C ALA A 327 -4.76 9.16 15.93
N THR A 328 -3.54 8.65 15.89
CA THR A 328 -3.07 7.76 14.81
C THR A 328 -3.78 6.42 14.90
N ARG A 329 -4.32 6.00 13.76
CA ARG A 329 -4.94 4.68 13.62
C ARG A 329 -3.85 3.63 13.36
N VAL A 330 -3.90 2.55 14.12
CA VAL A 330 -3.06 1.36 13.93
C VAL A 330 -3.97 0.22 13.50
N ILE A 331 -3.86 -0.18 12.23
CA ILE A 331 -4.68 -1.22 11.60
C ILE A 331 -3.89 -2.51 11.45
N TYR A 332 -4.58 -3.64 11.57
CA TYR A 332 -3.97 -4.96 11.44
C TYR A 332 -4.05 -5.47 10.01
N GLY A 333 -2.94 -5.99 9.46
CA GLY A 333 -2.93 -6.65 8.15
C GLY A 333 -2.22 -7.99 8.17
N GLY A 334 -2.98 -9.08 8.28
CA GLY A 334 -2.42 -10.43 8.21
C GLY A 334 -3.53 -11.47 8.13
N SER A 335 -3.81 -11.98 6.92
CA SER A 335 -4.84 -13.02 6.72
C SER A 335 -6.22 -12.67 7.34
N VAL A 336 -6.60 -11.39 7.31
CA VAL A 336 -7.92 -10.90 7.74
C VAL A 336 -9.02 -11.48 6.86
N LYS A 337 -10.10 -11.95 7.50
CA LYS A 337 -11.30 -12.51 6.90
C LYS A 337 -12.52 -11.97 7.64
N GLY A 338 -13.69 -11.99 7.02
CA GLY A 338 -14.94 -11.61 7.70
C GLY A 338 -15.19 -12.45 8.95
N SER A 339 -14.73 -13.71 8.96
CA SER A 339 -14.89 -14.63 10.09
C SER A 339 -14.02 -14.33 11.31
N ASN A 340 -12.92 -13.58 11.18
CA ASN A 340 -12.01 -13.27 12.29
C ASN A 340 -11.91 -11.77 12.63
N ALA A 341 -12.44 -10.90 11.76
CA ALA A 341 -12.34 -9.46 11.92
C ALA A 341 -12.98 -8.95 13.22
N LYS A 342 -14.13 -9.50 13.64
CA LYS A 342 -14.79 -9.05 14.89
C LYS A 342 -13.93 -9.30 16.12
N GLU A 343 -13.40 -10.52 16.26
CA GLU A 343 -12.53 -10.90 17.38
C GLU A 343 -11.25 -10.04 17.42
N LEU A 344 -10.65 -9.77 16.25
CA LEU A 344 -9.47 -8.89 16.15
C LEU A 344 -9.79 -7.45 16.56
N PHE A 345 -10.98 -6.95 16.19
CA PHE A 345 -11.41 -5.58 16.45
C PHE A 345 -11.85 -5.34 17.91
N GLU A 346 -12.00 -6.39 18.72
CA GLU A 346 -12.22 -6.25 20.17
C GLU A 346 -11.00 -5.68 20.89
N GLY A 347 -9.81 -5.70 20.26
CA GLY A 347 -8.62 -5.04 20.78
C GLY A 347 -8.76 -3.51 20.77
N GLU A 348 -8.62 -2.88 21.94
CA GLU A 348 -8.72 -1.42 22.13
C GLU A 348 -7.76 -0.60 21.24
N ASP A 349 -6.61 -1.19 20.89
CA ASP A 349 -5.59 -0.55 20.05
C ASP A 349 -5.68 -0.97 18.57
N VAL A 350 -6.64 -1.83 18.20
CA VAL A 350 -6.87 -2.30 16.83
C VAL A 350 -7.92 -1.42 16.15
N ASP A 351 -7.47 -0.44 15.37
CA ASP A 351 -8.34 0.58 14.77
C ASP A 351 -8.92 0.18 13.40
N GLY A 352 -8.76 -1.09 13.01
CA GLY A 352 -9.30 -1.66 11.77
C GLY A 352 -8.29 -2.53 11.02
N PHE A 353 -8.39 -2.57 9.69
CA PHE A 353 -7.73 -3.61 8.89
C PHE A 353 -7.07 -3.14 7.59
N LEU A 354 -5.93 -3.74 7.23
CA LEU A 354 -5.40 -3.74 5.88
C LEU A 354 -5.60 -5.13 5.26
N VAL A 355 -6.48 -5.23 4.28
CA VAL A 355 -7.01 -6.48 3.75
C VAL A 355 -6.38 -6.80 2.40
N GLY A 356 -5.72 -7.96 2.30
CA GLY A 356 -5.18 -8.50 1.06
C GLY A 356 -6.22 -9.25 0.23
N GLY A 357 -6.11 -10.57 0.12
CA GLY A 357 -6.94 -11.39 -0.79
C GLY A 357 -8.46 -11.28 -0.58
N ALA A 358 -8.92 -11.09 0.67
CA ALA A 358 -10.35 -10.92 0.95
C ALA A 358 -10.92 -9.59 0.42
N SER A 359 -10.06 -8.61 0.06
CA SER A 359 -10.49 -7.36 -0.60
C SER A 359 -10.98 -7.56 -2.04
N LEU A 360 -10.71 -8.72 -2.62
CA LEU A 360 -11.11 -9.10 -3.98
C LEU A 360 -12.45 -9.86 -4.00
N THR A 361 -13.16 -9.95 -2.87
CA THR A 361 -14.41 -10.71 -2.74
C THR A 361 -15.43 -9.96 -1.86
N GLY A 362 -16.66 -10.48 -1.80
CA GLY A 362 -17.71 -9.98 -0.91
C GLY A 362 -17.35 -10.01 0.58
N ASP A 363 -16.35 -10.80 0.98
CA ASP A 363 -15.87 -10.87 2.36
C ASP A 363 -15.30 -9.52 2.84
N PHE A 364 -14.85 -8.66 1.92
CA PHE A 364 -14.42 -7.30 2.25
C PHE A 364 -15.52 -6.47 2.92
N VAL A 365 -16.78 -6.63 2.49
CA VAL A 365 -17.92 -5.91 3.06
C VAL A 365 -18.17 -6.37 4.51
N SER A 366 -18.02 -7.66 4.79
CA SER A 366 -18.10 -8.21 6.15
C SER A 366 -17.01 -7.66 7.05
N ILE A 367 -15.78 -7.49 6.53
CA ILE A 367 -14.66 -6.90 7.28
C ILE A 367 -14.91 -5.42 7.58
N ILE A 368 -15.46 -4.67 6.62
CA ILE A 368 -15.88 -3.27 6.85
C ILE A 368 -16.95 -3.20 7.95
N ASP A 369 -17.92 -4.11 7.94
CA ASP A 369 -18.98 -4.14 8.96
C ASP A 369 -18.45 -4.49 10.36
N ALA A 370 -17.43 -5.35 10.44
CA ALA A 370 -16.78 -5.72 11.69
C ALA A 370 -16.00 -4.55 12.34
N ALA A 371 -15.47 -3.62 11.55
CA ALA A 371 -14.67 -2.49 12.03
C ALA A 371 -15.51 -1.31 12.58
N LYS A 372 -16.68 -1.61 13.17
CA LYS A 372 -17.60 -0.65 13.77
C LYS A 372 -17.60 -0.84 15.29
N GLN A 373 -17.39 0.23 16.04
CA GLN A 373 -17.71 0.21 17.46
C GLN A 373 -19.23 0.17 17.62
N GLN A 374 -19.76 -0.90 18.20
CA GLN A 374 -21.16 -0.96 18.62
C GLN A 374 -21.27 -0.30 19.99
N ALA A 375 -22.29 0.55 20.15
CA ALA A 375 -22.54 1.30 21.37
C ALA A 375 -22.97 0.42 22.55
#